data_AF-A0AA38G7J6-F1
#
_entry.id   AF-A0AA38G7J6-F1
#
_cell.length_a   1.000
_cell.length_b   1.000
_cell.length_c   1.000
_cell.angle_alpha   90.00
_cell.angle_beta   90.00
_cell.angle_gamma   90.00
#
_symmetry.space_group_name_H-M   'P 1'
#
loop_
_entity.id
_entity.type
_entity.pdbx_description
1 polymer ?
#
loop_
_entity_poly.entity_id
_entity_poly.type
_entity_poly.pdbx_seq_one_letter_code
_entity_poly.pdbx_strand_id
1 'polypeptide(L)'
;MRVFNSRIKVTGLPVYADWWLRKHCKGLFEERRILGACRLRAEHSKWSHRQWLANRDFTVVEETICKFAKKGMTPSQIGVILRDSHGIAQVKSVTGSKILRILKAHGLAPEIPEDLYHLIKKAVAVRKHLERNRKDKDSKFRLILVESRVHRLARYYKRVKKLPPVWKYESSTASTLVA
;
A
#
# COMPACT_ATOMS: atom_id res chain seq x y z
N MET A 1 -54.17 -37.72 13.13
CA MET A 1 -54.92 -36.73 13.95
C MET A 1 -53.93 -35.72 14.52
N ARG A 2 -54.17 -34.42 14.24
CA ARG A 2 -53.71 -33.18 14.92
C ARG A 2 -52.25 -33.11 15.39
N VAL A 3 -51.36 -32.39 14.68
CA VAL A 3 -51.09 -30.94 14.84
C VAL A 3 -50.57 -30.60 16.24
N PHE A 4 -49.29 -30.24 16.36
CA PHE A 4 -48.89 -28.90 16.85
C PHE A 4 -47.42 -28.61 16.53
N ASN A 5 -47.24 -27.49 15.85
CA ASN A 5 -46.01 -26.92 15.32
C ASN A 5 -45.60 -25.81 16.29
N SER A 6 -44.43 -25.92 16.92
CA SER A 6 -43.89 -24.88 17.81
C SER A 6 -42.55 -24.37 17.29
N ARG A 7 -42.65 -23.59 16.22
CA ARG A 7 -41.62 -22.71 15.68
C ARG A 7 -41.33 -21.60 16.71
N ILE A 8 -40.27 -21.75 17.51
CA ILE A 8 -39.74 -20.66 18.33
C ILE A 8 -38.98 -19.70 17.41
N LYS A 9 -39.63 -18.57 17.09
CA LYS A 9 -39.00 -17.40 16.49
C LYS A 9 -38.25 -16.66 17.61
N VAL A 10 -36.93 -16.57 17.53
CA VAL A 10 -36.17 -15.60 18.31
C VAL A 10 -36.19 -14.28 17.54
N THR A 11 -37.22 -13.48 17.79
CA THR A 11 -37.29 -12.07 17.39
C THR A 11 -36.62 -11.20 18.47
N GLY A 12 -35.77 -10.27 18.04
CA GLY A 12 -35.47 -9.05 18.80
C GLY A 12 -34.16 -9.07 19.59
N LEU A 13 -33.04 -8.87 18.89
CA LEU A 13 -31.86 -8.28 19.53
C LEU A 13 -31.86 -6.76 19.28
N PRO A 14 -31.76 -5.94 20.34
CA PRO A 14 -31.94 -4.50 20.28
C PRO A 14 -30.77 -3.79 19.60
N VAL A 15 -31.14 -2.95 18.64
CA VAL A 15 -30.31 -1.98 17.93
C VAL A 15 -29.99 -0.82 18.88
N TYR A 16 -29.15 -0.99 19.89
CA TYR A 16 -28.64 0.13 20.71
C TYR A 16 -27.38 -0.25 21.51
N ALA A 17 -26.31 -0.62 20.82
CA ALA A 17 -24.98 -0.82 21.43
C ALA A 17 -23.84 -0.24 20.59
N ASP A 18 -24.09 0.88 19.88
CA ASP A 18 -23.11 1.52 19.00
C ASP A 18 -22.96 3.04 19.27
N TRP A 19 -23.47 3.53 20.40
CA TRP A 19 -23.47 4.96 20.74
C TRP A 19 -22.77 5.35 22.05
N TRP A 20 -22.29 4.40 22.85
CA TRP A 20 -21.70 4.70 24.16
C TRP A 20 -20.16 4.60 24.21
N LEU A 21 -19.51 3.87 23.30
CA LEU A 21 -18.04 3.86 23.21
C LEU A 21 -17.45 5.03 22.38
N ARG A 22 -18.25 6.07 22.13
CA ARG A 22 -17.86 7.27 21.35
C ARG A 22 -17.84 8.57 22.16
N LYS A 23 -18.18 8.52 23.45
CA LYS A 23 -18.25 9.71 24.32
C LYS A 23 -17.29 9.72 25.52
N HIS A 24 -16.33 8.78 25.61
CA HIS A 24 -15.34 8.75 26.70
C HIS A 24 -13.87 8.60 26.24
N CYS A 25 -13.48 9.29 25.18
CA CYS A 25 -12.06 9.53 24.85
C CYS A 25 -11.85 10.96 24.35
N LYS A 26 -12.27 11.95 25.14
CA LYS A 26 -11.68 13.30 25.10
C LYS A 26 -10.48 13.30 26.05
N GLY A 27 -9.35 12.78 25.59
CA GLY A 27 -8.18 12.66 26.45
C GLY A 27 -6.93 12.08 25.79
N LEU A 28 -6.70 12.35 24.50
CA LEU A 28 -5.42 12.08 23.81
C LEU A 28 -5.18 13.15 22.73
N PHE A 29 -5.26 14.41 23.14
CA PHE A 29 -5.01 15.57 22.28
C PHE A 29 -3.82 16.40 22.79
N GLU A 30 -2.74 15.76 23.25
CA GLU A 30 -1.52 16.50 23.63
C GLU A 30 -0.25 15.67 23.39
N GLU A 31 -0.20 14.94 22.27
CA GLU A 31 1.04 14.25 21.84
C GLU A 31 1.22 14.33 20.32
N ARG A 32 0.86 15.49 19.77
CA ARG A 32 0.83 15.74 18.32
C ARG A 32 1.78 16.86 17.90
N ARG A 33 2.96 16.93 18.52
CA ARG A 33 3.99 17.92 18.18
C ARG A 33 5.34 17.33 17.70
N ILE A 34 5.52 16.00 17.73
CA ILE A 34 6.75 15.34 17.22
C ILE A 34 6.47 14.50 15.95
N LEU A 35 5.21 14.16 15.69
CA LEU A 35 4.83 13.39 14.52
C LEU A 35 4.71 14.35 13.34
N GLY A 36 5.75 14.42 12.49
CA GLY A 36 5.69 14.99 11.14
C GLY A 36 4.62 14.29 10.29
N ALA A 37 3.36 14.54 10.63
CA ALA A 37 2.19 13.94 10.01
C ALA A 37 1.83 14.80 8.81
N CYS A 38 2.62 14.69 7.73
CA CYS A 38 2.16 15.01 6.39
C CYS A 38 1.21 13.90 5.90
N ARG A 39 0.24 13.52 6.75
CA ARG A 39 -0.70 12.43 6.47
C ARG A 39 -1.83 13.07 5.67
N LEU A 40 -1.83 12.84 4.35
CA LEU A 40 -3.02 13.08 3.53
C LEU A 40 -4.15 12.22 4.10
N ARG A 41 -4.98 12.82 4.96
CA ARG A 41 -6.22 12.22 5.44
C ARG A 41 -7.15 12.23 4.24
N ALA A 42 -7.17 11.13 3.49
CA ALA A 42 -8.21 10.91 2.50
C ALA A 42 -9.53 10.77 3.27
N GLU A 43 -10.33 11.84 3.25
CA GLU A 43 -11.69 11.79 3.77
C GLU A 43 -12.47 10.68 3.05
N HIS A 44 -13.16 9.89 3.86
CA HIS A 44 -14.03 8.80 3.45
C HIS A 44 -15.37 9.34 2.89
N SER A 45 -15.31 10.29 1.94
CA SER A 45 -16.45 10.55 1.07
C SER A 45 -16.32 9.58 -0.12
N LYS A 46 -17.37 8.80 -0.38
CA LYS A 46 -17.51 8.08 -1.65
C LYS A 46 -17.53 9.14 -2.74
N TRP A 47 -16.38 9.43 -3.34
CA TRP A 47 -16.26 10.32 -4.48
C TRP A 47 -17.02 9.67 -5.66
N SER A 48 -18.32 9.96 -5.78
CA SER A 48 -18.99 9.88 -7.06
C SER A 48 -18.21 10.76 -8.04
N HIS A 49 -17.99 10.28 -9.25
CA HIS A 49 -17.20 11.00 -10.24
C HIS A 49 -17.77 12.39 -10.43
N ARG A 50 -16.94 13.39 -10.16
CA ARG A 50 -17.31 14.79 -10.35
C ARG A 50 -17.55 14.99 -11.86
N GLN A 51 -18.72 15.50 -12.24
CA GLN A 51 -19.23 15.55 -13.61
C GLN A 51 -18.35 16.32 -14.62
N TRP A 52 -17.37 17.09 -14.17
CA TRP A 52 -16.47 17.90 -15.00
C TRP A 52 -15.19 17.18 -15.47
N LEU A 53 -14.90 15.96 -15.00
CA LEU A 53 -13.80 15.17 -15.54
C LEU A 53 -14.16 14.69 -16.95
N ALA A 54 -13.40 15.12 -17.97
CA ALA A 54 -13.60 14.73 -19.36
C ALA A 54 -13.10 13.29 -19.63
N ASN A 55 -11.99 12.87 -19.01
CA ASN A 55 -11.37 11.56 -19.20
C ASN A 55 -11.99 10.49 -18.31
N ARG A 56 -13.29 10.22 -18.47
CA ARG A 56 -14.03 9.22 -17.68
C ARG A 56 -13.89 7.80 -18.20
N ASP A 57 -13.47 7.65 -19.45
CA ASP A 57 -13.49 6.36 -20.10
C ASP A 57 -12.51 5.42 -19.43
N PHE A 58 -13.08 4.39 -18.81
CA PHE A 58 -12.37 3.33 -18.12
C PHE A 58 -11.22 2.76 -18.97
N THR A 59 -11.52 2.49 -20.24
CA THR A 59 -10.60 1.92 -21.23
C THR A 59 -9.39 2.82 -21.45
N VAL A 60 -9.60 4.13 -21.62
CA VAL A 60 -8.52 5.11 -21.85
C VAL A 60 -7.57 5.16 -20.66
N VAL A 61 -8.10 5.11 -19.43
CA VAL A 61 -7.29 5.12 -18.21
C VAL A 61 -6.46 3.83 -18.08
N GLU A 62 -7.05 2.67 -18.35
CA GLU A 62 -6.32 1.40 -18.32
C GLU A 62 -5.22 1.31 -19.38
N GLU A 63 -5.50 1.75 -20.61
CA GLU A 63 -4.50 1.82 -21.67
C GLU A 63 -3.34 2.75 -21.30
N THR A 64 -3.66 3.89 -20.69
CA THR A 64 -2.65 4.86 -20.24
C THR A 64 -1.76 4.27 -19.14
N ILE A 65 -2.35 3.56 -18.17
CA ILE A 65 -1.62 2.82 -17.13
C ILE A 65 -0.70 1.77 -17.77
N CYS A 66 -1.20 1.02 -18.75
CA CYS A 66 -0.42 0.00 -19.45
C CYS A 66 0.74 0.61 -20.25
N LYS A 67 0.51 1.75 -20.94
CA LYS A 67 1.55 2.51 -21.65
C LYS A 67 2.65 2.94 -20.69
N PHE A 68 2.30 3.42 -19.50
CA PHE A 68 3.28 3.84 -18.50
C PHE A 68 4.02 2.68 -17.83
N ALA A 69 3.35 1.55 -17.59
CA ALA A 69 4.01 0.35 -17.10
C ALA A 69 5.02 -0.21 -18.11
N LYS A 70 4.70 -0.19 -19.42
CA LYS A 70 5.63 -0.56 -20.49
C LYS A 70 6.86 0.36 -20.56
N LYS A 71 6.74 1.62 -20.16
CA LYS A 71 7.88 2.55 -19.99
C LYS A 71 8.75 2.23 -18.76
N GLY A 72 8.37 1.25 -17.94
CA GLY A 72 9.10 0.86 -16.73
C GLY A 72 8.82 1.74 -15.52
N MET A 73 7.76 2.55 -15.53
CA MET A 73 7.42 3.40 -14.39
C MET A 73 6.78 2.58 -13.26
N THR A 74 7.13 2.96 -12.03
CA THR A 74 6.58 2.29 -10.84
C THR A 74 5.11 2.67 -10.62
N PRO A 75 4.28 1.77 -10.06
CA PRO A 75 2.88 2.04 -9.77
C PRO A 75 2.64 3.34 -8.98
N SER A 76 3.53 3.69 -8.04
CA SER A 76 3.45 4.95 -7.31
C SER A 76 3.68 6.17 -8.22
N GLN A 77 4.70 6.12 -9.10
CA GLN A 77 4.98 7.18 -10.07
C GLN A 77 3.82 7.35 -11.07
N ILE A 78 3.25 6.23 -11.55
CA ILE A 78 2.08 6.25 -12.44
C ILE A 78 0.92 7.00 -11.78
N GLY A 79 0.65 6.74 -10.50
CA GLY A 79 -0.41 7.43 -9.76
C GLY A 79 -0.19 8.95 -9.62
N VAL A 80 1.08 9.39 -9.56
CA VAL A 80 1.43 10.83 -9.51
C VAL A 80 1.22 11.47 -10.88
N ILE A 81 1.71 10.85 -11.96
CA ILE A 81 1.57 11.37 -13.33
C ILE A 81 0.10 11.44 -13.76
N LEU A 82 -0.72 10.47 -13.37
CA LEU A 82 -2.16 10.50 -13.64
C LEU A 82 -2.86 11.66 -12.93
N ARG A 83 -2.36 12.05 -11.75
CA ARG A 83 -2.90 13.19 -11.00
C ARG A 83 -2.49 14.51 -11.64
N ASP A 84 -1.21 14.67 -11.92
CA ASP A 84 -0.63 15.96 -12.30
C ASP A 84 -0.83 16.27 -13.78
N SER A 85 -0.69 15.27 -14.66
CA SER A 85 -0.82 15.49 -16.11
C SER A 85 -2.23 15.21 -16.65
N HIS A 86 -2.95 14.23 -16.10
CA HIS A 86 -4.27 13.80 -16.62
C HIS A 86 -5.44 14.30 -15.77
N GLY A 87 -5.17 14.93 -14.62
CA GLY A 87 -6.20 15.45 -13.71
C GLY A 87 -6.99 14.37 -12.95
N ILE A 88 -6.53 13.11 -12.96
CA ILE A 88 -7.21 11.99 -12.29
C ILE A 88 -6.76 11.93 -10.83
N ALA A 89 -7.59 12.45 -9.92
CA ALA A 89 -7.25 12.48 -8.49
C ALA A 89 -7.07 11.07 -7.88
N GLN A 90 -7.96 10.13 -8.19
CA GLN A 90 -7.97 8.77 -7.65
C GLN A 90 -8.38 7.75 -8.72
N VAL A 91 -7.45 6.86 -9.09
CA VAL A 91 -7.69 5.78 -10.07
C VAL A 91 -8.79 4.80 -9.60
N LYS A 92 -8.85 4.55 -8.28
CA LYS A 92 -9.85 3.66 -7.68
C LYS A 92 -11.28 4.16 -7.88
N SER A 93 -11.48 5.48 -7.89
CA SER A 93 -12.80 6.02 -8.19
C SER A 93 -13.16 5.61 -9.62
N VAL A 94 -12.35 5.97 -10.62
CA VAL A 94 -12.70 5.82 -12.04
C VAL A 94 -12.88 4.36 -12.44
N THR A 95 -11.95 3.51 -12.03
CA THR A 95 -11.88 2.12 -12.48
C THR A 95 -12.48 1.11 -11.50
N GLY A 96 -12.81 1.53 -10.28
CA GLY A 96 -13.19 0.63 -9.17
C GLY A 96 -12.03 -0.20 -8.60
N SER A 97 -10.93 -0.36 -9.35
CA SER A 97 -9.75 -1.15 -9.00
C SER A 97 -8.53 -0.28 -8.68
N LYS A 98 -7.56 -0.84 -7.94
CA LYS A 98 -6.28 -0.18 -7.70
C LYS A 98 -5.32 -0.46 -8.86
N ILE A 99 -4.38 0.45 -9.12
CA ILE A 99 -3.33 0.33 -10.17
C ILE A 99 -2.65 -1.04 -10.14
N LEU A 100 -2.20 -1.50 -8.96
CA LEU A 100 -1.55 -2.81 -8.81
C LEU A 100 -2.43 -4.00 -9.21
N ARG A 101 -3.77 -3.89 -9.14
CA ARG A 101 -4.69 -4.95 -9.57
C ARG A 101 -4.84 -4.95 -11.09
N ILE A 102 -4.95 -3.76 -11.69
CA ILE A 102 -5.00 -3.58 -13.15
C ILE A 102 -3.74 -4.15 -13.79
N LEU A 103 -2.55 -3.80 -13.26
CA LEU A 103 -1.27 -4.33 -13.76
C LEU A 103 -1.15 -5.85 -13.64
N LYS A 104 -1.72 -6.45 -12.58
CA LYS A 104 -1.77 -7.90 -12.43
C LYS A 104 -2.70 -8.57 -13.44
N ALA A 105 -3.84 -7.96 -13.74
CA ALA A 105 -4.77 -8.47 -14.74
C ALA A 105 -4.13 -8.49 -16.14
N HIS A 106 -3.28 -7.51 -16.45
CA HIS A 106 -2.54 -7.45 -17.72
C HIS A 106 -1.18 -8.18 -17.70
N GLY A 107 -0.79 -8.83 -16.60
CA GLY A 107 0.49 -9.53 -16.50
C GLY A 107 1.74 -8.65 -16.48
N LEU A 108 1.59 -7.33 -16.30
CA LEU A 108 2.70 -6.35 -16.24
C LEU A 108 3.12 -6.03 -14.80
N ALA A 109 2.74 -6.89 -13.85
CA ALA A 109 3.01 -6.66 -12.45
C ALA A 109 4.45 -7.02 -12.09
N PRO A 110 5.14 -6.22 -11.25
CA PRO A 110 6.44 -6.60 -10.76
C PRO A 110 6.32 -7.81 -9.82
N GLU A 111 7.21 -8.78 -10.00
CA GLU A 111 7.32 -9.98 -9.15
C GLU A 111 7.62 -9.61 -7.69
N ILE A 112 8.54 -8.65 -7.51
CA ILE A 112 8.91 -8.14 -6.20
C ILE A 112 8.05 -6.90 -5.88
N PRO A 113 7.42 -6.83 -4.70
CA PRO A 113 6.70 -5.63 -4.27
C PRO A 113 7.60 -4.39 -4.27
N GLU A 114 7.07 -3.28 -4.79
CA GLU A 114 7.78 -2.01 -4.97
C GLU A 114 8.46 -1.50 -3.68
N ASP A 115 7.79 -1.59 -2.53
CA ASP A 115 8.34 -1.15 -1.24
C ASP A 115 9.57 -1.97 -0.83
N LEU A 116 9.52 -3.29 -1.05
CA LEU A 116 10.64 -4.18 -0.75
C LEU A 116 11.83 -3.88 -1.67
N TYR A 117 11.57 -3.68 -2.96
CA TYR A 117 12.58 -3.31 -3.96
C TYR A 117 13.33 -2.02 -3.58
N HIS A 118 12.61 -0.95 -3.21
CA HIS A 118 13.22 0.32 -2.85
C HIS A 118 14.02 0.27 -1.55
N LEU A 119 13.60 -0.54 -0.57
CA LEU A 119 14.38 -0.74 0.66
C LEU A 119 15.68 -1.51 0.41
N ILE A 120 15.63 -2.53 -0.44
CA ILE A 120 16.84 -3.26 -0.85
C ILE A 120 17.78 -2.31 -1.63
N LYS A 121 17.24 -1.51 -2.56
CA LYS A 121 18.01 -0.50 -3.29
C LYS A 121 18.71 0.48 -2.37
N LYS A 122 18.02 0.96 -1.33
CA LYS A 122 18.60 1.82 -0.30
C LYS A 122 19.71 1.10 0.49
N ALA A 123 19.50 -0.16 0.88
CA ALA A 123 20.49 -0.95 1.58
C ALA A 123 21.77 -1.14 0.75
N VAL A 124 21.63 -1.47 -0.54
CA VAL A 124 22.76 -1.62 -1.47
C VAL A 124 23.55 -0.32 -1.61
N ALA A 125 22.86 0.83 -1.74
CA ALA A 125 23.53 2.12 -1.80
C ALA A 125 24.33 2.44 -0.52
N VAL A 126 23.75 2.15 0.66
CA VAL A 126 24.44 2.37 1.94
C VAL A 126 25.63 1.42 2.11
N ARG A 127 25.53 0.16 1.66
CA ARG A 127 26.69 -0.77 1.66
C ARG A 127 27.83 -0.25 0.80
N LYS A 128 27.55 0.18 -0.44
CA LYS A 128 28.56 0.76 -1.34
C LYS A 128 29.23 2.00 -0.75
N HIS A 129 28.49 2.81 0.00
CA HIS A 129 29.05 3.94 0.75
C HIS A 129 30.00 3.49 1.86
N LEU A 130 29.61 2.48 2.66
CA LEU A 130 30.40 1.95 3.77
C LEU A 130 31.67 1.21 3.33
N GLU A 131 31.65 0.58 2.15
CA GLU A 131 32.84 -0.07 1.58
C GLU A 131 33.98 0.93 1.38
N ARG A 132 33.65 2.16 0.96
CA ARG A 132 34.57 3.28 0.81
C ARG A 132 34.85 3.98 2.14
N ASN A 133 33.82 4.16 2.96
CA ASN A 133 33.85 4.92 4.22
C ASN A 133 33.70 4.01 5.45
N ARG A 134 34.76 3.25 5.76
CA ARG A 134 34.72 2.27 6.87
C ARG A 134 34.58 2.88 8.27
N LYS A 135 34.92 4.16 8.45
CA LYS A 135 34.86 4.87 9.73
C LYS A 135 33.48 5.44 10.06
N ASP A 136 32.54 5.45 9.10
CA ASP A 136 31.21 6.04 9.28
C ASP A 136 30.29 5.10 10.11
N LYS A 137 30.19 5.41 11.41
CA LYS A 137 29.37 4.66 12.37
C LYS A 137 27.88 4.95 12.21
N ASP A 138 27.50 6.15 11.78
CA ASP A 138 26.09 6.54 11.60
C ASP A 138 25.47 5.79 10.42
N SER A 139 26.18 5.74 9.29
CA SER A 139 25.73 4.95 8.12
C SER A 139 25.64 3.46 8.44
N LYS A 140 26.55 2.91 9.27
CA LYS A 140 26.49 1.52 9.74
C LYS A 140 25.24 1.28 10.58
N PHE A 141 24.92 2.19 11.50
CA PHE A 141 23.69 2.13 12.29
C PHE A 141 22.43 2.20 11.41
N ARG A 142 22.41 3.12 10.44
CA ARG A 142 21.30 3.25 9.49
C ARG A 142 21.12 2.00 8.61
N LEU A 143 22.21 1.34 8.21
CA LEU A 143 22.13 0.07 7.49
C LEU A 143 21.37 -0.99 8.29
N ILE A 144 21.70 -1.14 9.58
CA ILE A 144 21.03 -2.09 10.50
C ILE A 144 19.52 -1.79 10.58
N LEU A 145 19.13 -0.51 10.65
CA LEU A 145 17.72 -0.12 10.66
C LEU A 145 17.00 -0.47 9.35
N VAL A 146 17.65 -0.25 8.20
CA VAL A 146 17.08 -0.58 6.88
C VAL A 146 16.93 -2.09 6.71
N GLU A 147 17.95 -2.87 7.04
CA GLU A 147 17.91 -4.35 7.00
C GLU A 147 16.82 -4.90 7.92
N SER A 148 16.70 -4.36 9.13
CA SER A 148 15.64 -4.73 10.07
C SER A 148 14.24 -4.47 9.51
N ARG A 149 14.05 -3.38 8.76
CA ARG A 149 12.79 -3.09 8.06
C ARG A 149 12.52 -4.07 6.92
N VAL A 150 13.54 -4.41 6.13
CA VAL A 150 13.44 -5.41 5.05
C VAL A 150 12.98 -6.76 5.63
N HIS A 151 13.58 -7.23 6.71
CA HIS A 151 13.17 -8.49 7.36
C HIS A 151 11.74 -8.46 7.90
N ARG A 152 11.28 -7.33 8.45
CA ARG A 152 9.89 -7.17 8.91
C ARG A 152 8.90 -7.25 7.73
N LEU A 153 9.19 -6.58 6.63
CA LEU A 153 8.33 -6.61 5.44
C LEU A 153 8.34 -7.95 4.73
N ALA A 154 9.50 -8.60 4.62
CA ALA A 154 9.61 -9.93 4.06
C ALA A 154 8.73 -10.92 4.84
N ARG A 155 8.76 -10.89 6.18
CA ARG A 155 7.86 -11.71 7.02
C ARG A 155 6.38 -11.45 6.74
N TYR A 156 5.98 -10.19 6.57
CA TYR A 156 4.61 -9.84 6.22
C TYR A 156 4.22 -10.41 4.84
N TYR A 157 5.05 -10.22 3.81
CA TYR A 157 4.73 -10.67 2.46
C TYR A 157 4.71 -12.19 2.29
N LYS A 158 5.53 -12.92 3.06
CA LYS A 158 5.44 -14.38 3.18
C LYS A 158 4.09 -14.83 3.75
N ARG A 159 3.61 -14.14 4.79
CA ARG A 159 2.29 -14.44 5.40
C ARG A 159 1.14 -14.19 4.42
N VAL A 160 1.21 -13.12 3.64
CA VAL A 160 0.20 -12.74 2.63
C VAL A 160 0.38 -13.52 1.31
N LYS A 161 1.32 -14.47 1.24
CA LYS A 161 1.63 -15.31 0.06
C LYS A 161 1.92 -14.51 -1.22
N LYS A 162 2.43 -13.28 -1.08
CA LYS A 162 2.92 -12.49 -2.24
C LYS A 162 4.35 -12.82 -2.61
N LEU A 163 5.05 -13.54 -1.74
CA LEU A 163 6.44 -13.93 -1.90
C LEU A 163 6.59 -15.41 -1.54
N PRO A 164 7.48 -16.17 -2.20
CA PRO A 164 7.73 -17.55 -1.85
C PRO A 164 8.18 -17.69 -0.38
N PRO A 165 7.78 -18.76 0.33
CA PRO A 165 8.17 -18.97 1.74
C PRO A 165 9.68 -19.12 1.91
N VAL A 166 10.35 -19.67 0.90
CA VAL A 166 11.81 -19.90 0.85
C VAL A 166 12.61 -18.61 0.72
N TRP A 167 12.00 -17.51 0.23
CA TRP A 167 12.72 -16.28 -0.08
C TRP A 167 13.46 -15.71 1.14
N LYS A 168 14.76 -15.42 1.02
CA LYS A 168 15.57 -14.82 2.08
C LYS A 168 16.29 -13.60 1.53
N TYR A 169 16.45 -12.60 2.40
CA TYR A 169 17.28 -11.44 2.09
C TYR A 169 18.72 -11.78 2.47
N GLU A 170 19.59 -11.88 1.47
CA GLU A 170 21.02 -12.03 1.66
C GLU A 170 21.74 -10.77 1.19
N SER A 171 22.73 -10.33 1.97
CA SER A 171 23.48 -9.09 1.72
C SER A 171 24.30 -9.14 0.43
N SER A 172 24.87 -10.31 0.13
CA SER A 172 25.72 -10.58 -1.03
C SER A 172 24.93 -10.58 -2.33
N THR A 173 23.74 -11.18 -2.35
CA THR A 173 22.88 -11.26 -3.54
C THR A 173 22.00 -10.01 -3.73
N ALA A 174 21.97 -9.09 -2.76
CA ALA A 174 21.13 -7.90 -2.83
C ALA A 174 21.41 -7.02 -4.06
N SER A 175 22.67 -6.99 -4.52
CA SER A 175 23.07 -6.18 -5.68
C SER A 175 22.53 -6.71 -7.01
N THR A 176 22.36 -8.03 -7.16
CA THR A 176 21.84 -8.64 -8.39
C THR A 176 20.32 -8.56 -8.48
N LEU A 177 19.63 -8.50 -7.34
CA LEU A 177 18.17 -8.36 -7.26
C LEU A 177 17.65 -6.97 -7.62
N VAL A 178 18.53 -5.97 -7.68
CA VAL A 178 18.18 -4.55 -7.90
C VAL A 178 18.89 -3.96 -9.14
N ALA A 179 19.69 -4.77 -9.83
CA ALA A 179 20.34 -4.38 -11.08
C ALA A 179 19.35 -4.31 -12.23
#